data_AF-A0A958EDF6-F1
#
_entry.id   AF-A0A958EDF6-F1
#
_cell.length_a   1.000
_cell.length_b   1.000
_cell.length_c   1.000
_cell.angle_alpha   90.00
_cell.angle_beta   90.00
_cell.angle_gamma   90.00
#
_symmetry.space_group_name_H-M   'P 1'
#
loop_
_entity.id
_entity.type
_entity.pdbx_description
1 polymer ?
#
loop_
_entity_poly.entity_id
_entity_poly.type
_entity_poly.pdbx_seq_one_letter_code
_entity_poly.pdbx_strand_id
1 'polypeptide(L)'
;MNVEQHLWQEKDIWEPTAASGTGANPQLVLVFGSTARLSNPDTLSRIRQAYPEAILAGCSTAGEIHGTGVHSGAISVTALSFRHSAVKAIGAQIA
;
A
#
# COMPACT_ATOMS: atom_id res chain seq x y z
N MET A 1 -2.04 -0.72 17.30
CA MET A 1 -1.75 -0.51 15.86
C MET A 1 -2.81 -1.27 15.10
N ASN A 2 -3.46 -0.64 14.13
CA ASN A 2 -4.38 -1.31 13.21
C ASN A 2 -3.63 -1.60 11.90
N VAL A 3 -3.86 -2.76 11.33
CA VAL A 3 -3.24 -3.19 10.07
C VAL A 3 -4.35 -3.69 9.15
N GLU A 4 -4.36 -3.19 7.93
CA GLU A 4 -5.25 -3.61 6.88
C GLU A 4 -4.41 -3.97 5.66
N GLN A 5 -4.61 -5.17 5.12
CA GLN A 5 -3.89 -5.65 3.94
C GLN A 5 -4.87 -5.95 2.81
N HIS A 6 -4.50 -5.49 1.61
CA HIS A 6 -5.24 -5.71 0.39
C HIS A 6 -4.32 -6.30 -0.67
N LEU A 7 -4.80 -7.31 -1.37
CA LEU A 7 -4.18 -7.79 -2.58
C LEU A 7 -4.99 -7.26 -3.75
N TRP A 8 -4.42 -6.31 -4.48
CA TRP A 8 -5.03 -5.75 -5.67
C TRP A 8 -4.52 -6.49 -6.90
N GLN A 9 -5.39 -7.10 -7.71
CA GLN A 9 -5.06 -7.69 -9.01
C GLN A 9 -5.60 -6.83 -10.16
N GLU A 10 -5.12 -7.04 -11.40
CA GLU A 10 -5.46 -6.20 -12.56
C GLU A 10 -6.97 -6.15 -12.86
N LYS A 11 -7.70 -7.22 -12.56
CA LYS A 11 -9.15 -7.31 -12.78
C LYS A 11 -9.98 -6.74 -11.63
N ASP A 12 -9.35 -6.44 -10.50
CA ASP A 12 -10.06 -5.98 -9.32
C ASP A 12 -10.31 -4.48 -9.41
N ILE A 13 -11.53 -4.08 -9.07
CA ILE A 13 -11.86 -2.69 -8.81
C ILE A 13 -11.15 -2.31 -7.52
N TRP A 14 -10.35 -1.24 -7.57
CA TRP A 14 -9.72 -0.70 -6.37
C TRP A 14 -10.79 -0.01 -5.53
N GLU A 15 -11.31 -0.74 -4.55
CA GLU A 15 -12.21 -0.22 -3.53
C GLU A 15 -11.43 -0.15 -2.22
N PRO A 16 -10.71 0.97 -2.00
CA PRO A 16 -10.09 1.18 -0.71
C PRO A 16 -11.24 1.25 0.27
N THR A 17 -11.35 0.23 1.10
CA THR A 17 -12.29 0.26 2.21
C THR A 17 -11.66 1.18 3.24
N ALA A 18 -11.61 2.48 2.95
CA ALA A 18 -11.19 3.51 3.89
C ALA A 18 -12.18 3.44 5.06
N ALA A 19 -11.82 2.63 6.05
CA ALA A 19 -12.54 2.43 7.30
C ALA A 19 -14.05 2.13 7.13
N SER A 20 -14.41 0.95 6.61
CA SER A 20 -15.72 0.38 6.98
C SER A 20 -15.65 -0.10 8.44
N GLY A 21 -15.72 0.86 9.38
CA GLY A 21 -16.15 0.59 10.76
C GLY A 21 -15.20 0.96 11.90
N THR A 22 -13.93 1.32 11.67
CA THR A 22 -12.95 1.50 12.77
C THR A 22 -12.50 2.93 13.03
N GLY A 23 -12.90 3.92 12.20
CA GLY A 23 -12.45 5.31 12.34
C GLY A 23 -10.92 5.50 12.22
N ALA A 24 -10.22 4.50 11.69
CA ALA A 24 -8.77 4.52 11.56
C ALA A 24 -8.37 5.33 10.32
N ASN A 25 -7.49 6.32 10.51
CA ASN A 25 -6.88 7.10 9.43
C ASN A 25 -5.43 6.59 9.24
N PRO A 26 -5.15 5.78 8.19
CA PRO A 26 -3.81 5.24 7.95
C PRO A 26 -2.78 6.36 7.79
N GLN A 27 -1.66 6.26 8.51
CA GLN A 27 -0.56 7.24 8.38
C GLN A 27 0.58 6.71 7.50
N LEU A 28 0.63 5.39 7.28
CA LEU A 28 1.63 4.74 6.45
C LEU A 28 0.96 3.66 5.60
N VAL A 29 1.25 3.67 4.31
CA VAL A 29 0.85 2.64 3.36
C VAL A 29 2.10 2.05 2.73
N LEU A 30 2.27 0.75 2.90
CA LEU A 30 3.32 -0.03 2.25
C LEU A 30 2.77 -0.65 0.97
N VAL A 31 3.46 -0.44 -0.15
CA VAL A 31 3.04 -0.92 -1.48
C VAL A 31 4.13 -1.79 -2.08
N PHE A 32 3.85 -3.06 -2.31
CA PHE A 32 4.76 -4.01 -2.94
C PHE A 32 4.09 -4.67 -4.15
N GLY A 33 4.84 -4.89 -5.22
CA GLY A 33 4.28 -5.50 -6.42
C GLY A 33 5.30 -5.61 -7.54
N SER A 34 4.86 -6.20 -8.66
CA SER A 34 5.71 -6.28 -9.85
C SER A 34 6.09 -4.90 -10.40
N THR A 35 7.29 -4.81 -10.98
CA THR A 35 7.76 -3.57 -11.63
C THR A 35 6.78 -3.11 -12.70
N ALA A 36 6.28 -4.03 -13.54
CA ALA A 36 5.32 -3.72 -14.60
C ALA A 36 4.08 -2.98 -14.08
N ARG A 37 3.62 -3.34 -12.87
CA ARG A 37 2.45 -2.72 -12.26
C ARG A 37 2.74 -1.43 -11.51
N LEU A 38 3.83 -1.38 -10.75
CA LEU A 38 4.19 -0.16 -10.00
C LEU A 38 4.73 0.94 -10.92
N SER A 39 5.24 0.58 -12.10
CA SER A 39 5.60 1.55 -13.15
C SER A 39 4.38 2.15 -13.84
N ASN A 40 3.17 1.62 -13.65
CA ASN A 40 1.94 2.23 -14.17
C ASN A 40 1.54 3.43 -13.28
N PRO A 41 1.55 4.68 -13.80
CA PRO A 41 1.23 5.88 -13.02
C PRO A 41 -0.18 5.87 -12.41
N ASP A 42 -1.15 5.24 -13.08
CA ASP A 42 -2.54 5.18 -12.62
C ASP A 42 -2.67 4.35 -11.35
N THR A 43 -1.81 3.34 -11.20
CA THR A 43 -1.81 2.42 -10.06
C THR A 43 -1.48 3.16 -8.77
N LEU A 44 -0.35 3.87 -8.74
CA LEU A 44 0.06 4.65 -7.57
C LEU A 44 -0.89 5.81 -7.30
N SER A 45 -1.44 6.42 -8.37
CA SER A 45 -2.41 7.51 -8.24
C SER A 45 -3.70 7.07 -7.53
N ARG A 46 -4.22 5.88 -7.85
CA ARG A 46 -5.41 5.31 -7.16
C ARG A 46 -5.15 5.00 -5.68
N ILE A 47 -3.97 4.47 -5.35
CA ILE A 47 -3.58 4.23 -3.96
C ILE A 47 -3.41 5.55 -3.20
N ARG A 48 -2.85 6.59 -3.85
CA ARG A 48 -2.74 7.93 -3.27
C ARG A 48 -4.11 8.56 -3.02
N GLN A 49 -5.06 8.39 -3.94
CA GLN A 49 -6.43 8.87 -3.79
C GLN A 49 -7.18 8.16 -2.64
N ALA A 50 -6.92 6.88 -2.45
CA ALA A 50 -7.46 6.09 -1.33
C ALA A 50 -6.94 6.54 0.03
N TYR A 51 -5.66 6.89 0.09
CA TYR A 51 -4.95 7.21 1.33
C TYR A 51 -4.24 8.57 1.19
N PRO A 52 -4.99 9.68 1.10
CA PRO A 52 -4.43 11.00 0.77
C PRO A 52 -3.48 11.54 1.85
N GLU A 53 -3.74 11.21 3.11
CA GLU A 53 -2.96 11.67 4.27
C GLU A 53 -1.80 10.73 4.63
N ALA A 54 -1.73 9.55 4.01
CA ALA A 54 -0.72 8.55 4.35
C ALA A 54 0.59 8.78 3.60
N ILE A 55 1.70 8.45 4.27
CA ILE A 55 2.99 8.27 3.61
C ILE A 55 2.91 6.97 2.80
N LEU A 56 3.20 7.05 1.50
CA LEU A 56 3.35 5.87 0.65
C LEU A 56 4.85 5.51 0.58
N ALA A 57 5.17 4.26 0.94
CA ALA A 57 6.50 3.70 0.82
C ALA A 57 6.42 2.28 0.23
N GLY A 58 7.47 1.83 -0.43
CA GLY A 58 7.42 0.53 -1.10
C GLY A 58 8.57 0.31 -2.06
N CYS A 59 8.54 -0.84 -2.71
CA CYS A 59 9.47 -1.17 -3.78
C CYS A 59 8.83 -2.15 -4.77
N SER A 60 9.35 -2.14 -6.00
CA SER A 60 9.13 -3.24 -6.93
C SER A 60 10.02 -4.43 -6.57
N THR A 61 9.73 -5.59 -7.18
CA THR A 61 10.50 -6.85 -7.10
C THR A 61 10.63 -7.53 -5.73
N ALA A 62 10.27 -6.88 -4.63
CA ALA A 62 9.96 -7.57 -3.38
C ALA A 62 8.69 -8.40 -3.62
N GLY A 63 8.78 -9.70 -3.32
CA GLY A 63 7.74 -10.67 -3.63
C GLY A 63 6.35 -10.17 -3.29
N GLU A 64 5.37 -10.51 -4.12
CA GLU A 64 3.97 -10.14 -3.95
C GLU A 64 3.36 -11.00 -2.82
N ILE A 65 3.95 -10.88 -1.65
CA ILE A 65 3.64 -11.65 -0.46
C ILE A 65 2.41 -10.98 0.17
N HIS A 66 1.36 -11.78 0.32
CA HIS A 66 0.16 -11.41 1.02
C HIS A 66 -0.24 -12.56 1.93
N GLY A 67 -0.27 -12.30 3.25
CA GLY A 67 -0.34 -13.36 4.25
C GLY A 67 0.85 -14.33 4.12
N THR A 68 0.55 -15.60 3.84
CA THR A 68 1.55 -16.67 3.63
C THR A 68 1.74 -17.05 2.16
N GLY A 69 1.06 -16.37 1.23
CA GLY A 69 1.08 -16.67 -0.20
C GLY A 69 1.98 -15.74 -1.00
N VAL A 70 2.51 -16.24 -2.12
CA VAL A 70 3.16 -15.44 -3.16
C VAL A 70 2.21 -15.37 -4.34
N HIS A 71 1.87 -14.15 -4.76
CA HIS A 71 1.04 -13.90 -5.94
C HIS A 71 1.93 -13.45 -7.09
N SER A 72 1.44 -13.53 -8.33
CA SER A 72 2.13 -13.01 -9.52
C SER A 72 1.22 -12.01 -10.21
N GLY A 73 1.75 -10.83 -10.58
CA GLY A 73 0.98 -9.77 -11.23
C GLY A 73 0.06 -8.99 -10.28
N ALA A 74 0.22 -9.12 -8.97
CA ALA A 74 -0.55 -8.45 -7.94
C ALA A 74 0.23 -7.29 -7.29
N ILE A 75 -0.50 -6.46 -6.55
CA ILE A 75 0.06 -5.47 -5.63
C ILE A 75 -0.48 -5.76 -4.24
N SER A 76 0.42 -5.93 -3.29
CA SER A 76 0.11 -6.00 -1.87
C SER A 76 0.16 -4.57 -1.31
N VAL A 77 -0.96 -4.11 -0.76
CA VAL A 77 -1.11 -2.79 -0.12
C VAL A 77 -1.40 -3.01 1.35
N THR A 78 -0.51 -2.55 2.23
CA THR A 78 -0.67 -2.65 3.68
C THR A 78 -0.82 -1.27 4.28
N ALA A 79 -2.01 -0.94 4.76
CA ALA A 79 -2.33 0.31 5.44
C ALA A 79 -2.17 0.14 6.97
N LEU A 80 -1.44 1.08 7.58
CA LEU A 80 -1.06 1.05 8.99
C LEU A 80 -1.60 2.29 9.71
N SER A 81 -2.29 2.06 10.82
CA SER A 81 -2.77 3.13 11.71
C SER A 81 -2.23 2.96 13.12
N PHE A 82 -1.58 4.02 13.61
CA PHE A 82 -1.00 4.13 14.93
C PHE A 82 -1.84 5.10 15.77
N ARG A 83 -2.24 4.68 16.97
CA ARG A 83 -3.05 5.51 17.88
C ARG A 83 -2.19 6.49 18.70
N HIS A 84 -0.96 6.10 19.02
CA HIS A 84 -0.09 6.83 19.96
C HIS A 84 1.31 7.07 19.39
N SER A 85 1.45 7.05 18.06
CA SER A 85 2.74 7.25 17.38
C SER A 85 2.53 8.03 16.09
N ALA A 86 3.51 8.87 15.76
CA ALA A 86 3.56 9.57 14.48
C ALA A 86 4.54 8.85 13.54
N VAL A 87 4.26 8.87 12.24
CA VAL A 87 5.14 8.33 11.21
C VAL A 87 5.81 9.48 10.48
N LYS A 88 7.12 9.37 10.26
CA LYS A 88 7.90 10.23 9.36
C LYS A 88 8.72 9.36 8.44
N ALA A 89 8.91 9.80 7.20
CA ALA A 89 9.76 9.11 6.23
C ALA A 89 10.91 9.99 5.76
N ILE A 90 12.04 9.34 5.51
CA ILE A 90 13.22 9.93 4.89
C ILE A 90 13.65 8.99 3.76
N GLY A 91 14.01 9.55 2.62
CA GLY A 91 14.52 8.81 1.46
C GLY A 91 15.87 9.36 1.05
N ALA A 92 16.74 8.47 0.55
CA ALA A 92 18.02 8.83 -0.03
C ALA A 92 18.21 8.06 -1.35
N GLN A 93 18.80 8.71 -2.34
CA GLN A 93 19.27 8.04 -3.55
C GLN A 93 20.70 7.58 -3.33
N ILE A 94 20.95 6.30 -3.58
CA ILE A 94 22.29 5.70 -3.49
C ILE A 94 22.83 5.59 -4.91
N ALA A 95 24.06 6.06 -5.12
CA ALA A 95 24.77 6.07 -6.40
C ALA A 95 25.41 4.71 -6.72
#